data_AF-A0AA85JWV2-F1
#
_entry.id   AF-A0AA85JWV2-F1
#
_cell.length_a   1.000
_cell.length_b   1.000
_cell.length_c   1.000
_cell.angle_alpha   90.00
_cell.angle_beta   90.00
_cell.angle_gamma   90.00
#
_symmetry.space_group_name_H-M   'P 1'
#
loop_
_entity.id
_entity.type
_entity.pdbx_description
1 polymer ?
#
loop_
_entity_poly.entity_id
_entity_poly.type
_entity_poly.pdbx_seq_one_letter_code
_entity_poly.pdbx_strand_id
1 'polypeptide(L)' 'EQITAAPNSAVLKWMYNGVDKFDPRIHAGIYTCRAVNPYSSSVKQVYIPYDLMPT' A
#
# COMPACT_ATOMS: atom_id res chain seq x y z
N GLU A 1 -23.95 21.14 0.52
CA GLU A 1 -23.82 19.90 -0.29
C GLU A 1 -23.39 18.76 0.63
N GLN A 2 -23.93 17.56 0.43
CA GLN A 2 -23.55 16.38 1.22
C GLN A 2 -22.37 15.70 0.53
N ILE A 3 -21.19 15.71 1.16
CA ILE A 3 -19.98 15.10 0.60
C ILE A 3 -20.04 13.60 0.88
N THR A 4 -20.33 12.80 -0.15
CA THR A 4 -20.33 11.34 -0.04
C THR A 4 -18.90 10.81 -0.11
N ALA A 5 -18.39 10.28 0.99
CA ALA A 5 -17.09 9.61 1.04
C ALA A 5 -17.24 8.12 0.67
N ALA A 6 -16.64 7.71 -0.44
CA ALA A 6 -16.54 6.29 -0.80
C ALA A 6 -15.29 5.66 -0.15
N PRO A 7 -15.35 4.41 0.32
CA PRO A 7 -14.16 3.71 0.80
C PRO A 7 -13.15 3.53 -0.35
N ASN A 8 -11.90 3.90 -0.09
CA ASN A 8 -10.77 3.65 -1.00
C ASN A 8 -9.95 2.50 -0.43
N SER A 9 -9.76 1.43 -1.21
CA SER A 9 -8.95 0.27 -0.83
C SER A 9 -7.92 -0.03 -1.91
N ALA A 10 -6.71 -0.39 -1.46
CA ALA A 10 -5.62 -0.83 -2.31
C ALA A 10 -4.96 -2.06 -1.67
N VAL A 11 -4.56 -3.01 -2.51
CA VAL A 11 -3.87 -4.24 -2.08
C VAL A 11 -2.52 -4.29 -2.75
N LEU A 12 -1.46 -4.43 -1.96
CA LEU A 12 -0.11 -4.66 -2.46
C LEU A 12 0.08 -6.17 -2.67
N LYS A 13 0.50 -6.56 -3.87
CA LYS A 13 0.87 -7.94 -4.23
C LYS A 13 2.15 -7.91 -5.05
N TRP A 14 3.08 -8.80 -4.77
CA TRP A 14 4.34 -8.90 -5.50
C TRP A 14 4.32 -10.18 -6.32
N MET A 15 4.36 -10.05 -7.65
CA MET A 15 4.30 -11.23 -8.53
C MET A 15 5.60 -11.39 -9.31
N TYR A 16 6.13 -12.60 -9.29
CA TYR A 16 7.25 -13.02 -10.13
C TYR A 16 6.82 -14.26 -10.92
N ASN A 17 6.78 -14.16 -12.26
CA ASN A 17 6.28 -15.22 -13.15
C ASN A 17 4.89 -15.77 -12.76
N GLY A 18 3.99 -14.90 -12.28
CA GLY A 18 2.63 -15.27 -11.87
C GLY A 18 2.52 -15.89 -10.47
N VAL A 19 3.63 -16.01 -9.73
CA VAL A 19 3.67 -16.50 -8.35
C VAL A 19 3.83 -15.33 -7.40
N ASP A 20 3.04 -15.32 -6.31
CA ASP A 20 3.20 -14.35 -5.23
C ASP A 20 4.57 -14.56 -4.56
N LYS A 21 5.45 -13.56 -4.70
CA LYS A 21 6.82 -13.62 -4.23
C LYS A 21 7.23 -12.25 -3.70
N PHE A 22 7.24 -12.14 -2.38
CA PHE A 22 7.80 -11.00 -1.66
C PHE A 22 9.28 -11.24 -1.33
N ASP A 23 10.14 -10.26 -1.63
CA ASP A 23 11.54 -10.20 -1.23
C ASP A 23 11.75 -8.97 -0.35
N PRO A 24 12.00 -9.10 0.97
CA PRO A 24 12.23 -7.96 1.85
C PRO A 24 13.40 -7.08 1.41
N ARG A 25 14.39 -7.62 0.70
CA ARG A 25 15.55 -6.83 0.24
C ARG A 25 15.23 -5.86 -0.88
N ILE A 26 14.20 -6.16 -1.65
CA ILE A 26 13.78 -5.36 -2.80
C ILE A 26 12.51 -4.57 -2.47
N HIS A 27 11.65 -5.12 -1.60
CA HIS A 27 10.30 -4.64 -1.37
C HIS A 27 10.07 -4.07 0.04
N ALA A 28 11.06 -4.06 0.94
CA ALA A 28 10.92 -3.31 2.19
C ALA A 28 10.92 -1.80 1.94
N GLY A 29 10.13 -1.05 2.71
CA GLY A 29 10.01 0.39 2.56
C GLY A 29 8.71 0.95 3.11
N ILE A 30 8.47 2.24 2.84
CA ILE A 30 7.26 2.95 3.23
C ILE A 30 6.34 3.04 2.01
N TYR A 31 5.17 2.42 2.10
CA TYR A 31 4.13 2.47 1.09
C TYR A 31 3.09 3.50 1.48
N THR A 32 2.80 4.43 0.57
CA THR A 32 1.84 5.51 0.82
C THR A 32 0.60 5.31 -0.05
N CYS A 33 -0.55 5.11 0.58
CA CYS A 33 -1.86 5.17 -0.06
C CYS A 33 -2.39 6.60 0.06
N ARG A 34 -2.64 7.24 -1.09
CA ARG A 34 -3.20 8.60 -1.15
C ARG A 34 -4.56 8.56 -1.85
N ALA A 35 -5.61 8.91 -1.12
CA ALA A 35 -6.94 9.10 -1.66
C ALA A 35 -7.19 10.61 -1.85
N VAL A 36 -7.63 11.02 -3.03
CA VAL A 36 -7.89 12.44 -3.36
C VAL A 36 -9.26 12.56 -3.98
N ASN A 37 -10.02 13.57 -3.56
CA ASN A 37 -11.23 14.04 -4.24
C ASN A 37 -11.14 15.58 -4.41
N PRO A 38 -12.09 16.23 -5.09
CA PRO A 38 -12.05 17.69 -5.31
C PRO A 38 -12.05 18.56 -4.04
N TYR A 39 -12.40 17.99 -2.89
CA TYR A 39 -12.58 18.72 -1.63
C TYR A 39 -11.49 18.43 -0.59
N SER A 40 -10.85 17.26 -0.65
CA SER A 40 -9.94 16.78 0.39
C SER A 40 -9.00 15.68 -0.12
N SER A 41 -7.96 15.42 0.66
CA SER A 41 -7.09 14.26 0.50
C SER A 41 -6.87 13.55 1.83
N SER A 42 -6.75 12.23 1.77
CA SER A 42 -6.39 11.37 2.91
C SER A 42 -5.16 10.54 2.55
N VAL A 43 -4.26 10.39 3.52
CA VAL A 43 -2.99 9.69 3.35
C VAL A 43 -2.87 8.62 4.43
N LYS A 44 -2.53 7.40 4.04
CA LYS A 44 -2.19 6.31 4.95
C LYS A 44 -0.85 5.71 4.54
N GLN A 45 0.05 5.55 5.49
CA GLN A 45 1.35 4.93 5.27
C GLN A 45 1.41 3.55 5.91
N VAL A 46 2.07 2.62 5.23
CA VAL A 46 2.36 1.27 5.71
C VAL A 46 3.87 1.08 5.61
N TYR A 47 4.49 0.78 6.75
CA TYR A 47 5.91 0.45 6.80
C TYR A 47 6.06 -1.06 6.69
N ILE A 48 6.83 -1.51 5.70
CA ILE A 48 7.21 -2.91 5.51
C ILE A 48 8.70 -3.04 5.87
N PRO A 49 9.02 -3.61 7.03
CA PRO A 49 10.40 -3.76 7.52
C PRO A 49 11.19 -4.83 6.77
N TYR A 50 12.50 -4.61 6.66
CA TYR A 50 13.45 -5.55 6.05
C TYR A 50 13.74 -6.76 6.97
N ASP A 51 13.84 -6.53 8.29
CA ASP A 51 14.33 -7.53 9.26
C ASP A 51 13.27 -8.52 9.77
N LEU A 52 12.04 -8.46 9.28
CA LEU A 52 10.89 -9.16 9.88
C LEU A 52 10.47 -10.44 9.15
N MET A 53 11.24 -10.92 8.17
CA MET A 53 10.92 -12.15 7.45
C MET A 53 11.97 -13.25 7.69
N PRO A 54 11.58 -14.41 8.25
CA PRO A 54 12.50 -15.52 8.44
C PRO A 54 13.02 -16.00 7.08
N THR A 55 14.33 -16.11 6.97
CA THR A 55 15.07 -16.71 5.85
C THR A 55 14.73 -18.17 5.64
#